data_AF-A0A0F7N202-F1
#
_entry.id   AF-A0A0F7N202-F1
#
_cell.length_a   1.000
_cell.length_b   1.000
_cell.length_c   1.000
_cell.angle_alpha   90.00
_cell.angle_beta   90.00
_cell.angle_gamma   90.00
#
_symmetry.space_group_name_H-M   'P 1'
#
loop_
_entity.id
_entity.type
_entity.pdbx_description
1 polymer ?
#
loop_
_entity_poly.entity_id
_entity_poly.type
_entity_poly.pdbx_seq_one_letter_code
_entity_poly.pdbx_strand_id
1 'polypeptide(L)'
;MPATPAASGMLDVTVTAHQPLALGVRPAGTAPAETRSHIPGSVLRGALATVWIRDHGLPMEVSPRLREEFVALFEGDVRYGPLFGSGSGIVPLSVKRCKYRCSSDAYVDTAFADGDEPSHCGLCDEAAPLTGGRGEVEFFGSRAGKLHVERTHLEIDDDSQVARDKELFTRRALSHRESDGTHRRFHGRIVPRGLPEAAADWLVRPRKLRMGGGRSTGGGVSFATAPAHPELPETATIVVLRLLSPAALTCPSGLPLDLGDRDAVRDALNDELADLLGTPITEVSRLWARREHVGGWHAASALPKATELALIPGSVLRLAFAEPPSPEALQALTARGIGLRRNEGFGAVEVAVSGWRAPGAAGPGDAASGGQEAVPDEAESHARVLHRTGHGRWFADQLRPYAAGRMAGEPPSTAVLGRSRLRDLPDGDRDDIERMLLDALPQVLDRTLAVLRFLNTLDEEKRQP
;
A
#
# COMPACT_ATOMS: atom_id res chain seq x y z
N MET A 1 31.75 13.03 22.44
CA MET A 1 30.67 12.42 21.64
C MET A 1 29.69 13.53 21.32
N PRO A 2 29.41 13.84 20.05
CA PRO A 2 28.49 14.92 19.73
C PRO A 2 27.08 14.50 20.12
N ALA A 3 26.41 15.35 20.90
CA ALA A 3 25.02 15.18 21.29
C ALA A 3 24.14 15.13 20.03
N THR A 4 23.35 14.07 19.91
CA THR A 4 22.31 13.96 18.89
C THR A 4 21.21 14.97 19.22
N PRO A 5 20.76 15.83 18.29
CA PRO A 5 19.74 16.83 18.59
C PRO A 5 18.42 16.14 18.97
N ALA A 6 17.81 16.61 20.06
CA ALA A 6 16.50 16.19 20.53
C ALA A 6 15.48 16.18 19.38
N ALA A 7 14.81 15.05 19.17
CA ALA A 7 13.95 14.80 18.02
C ALA A 7 12.66 15.66 18.07
N SER A 8 12.79 16.92 17.67
CA SER A 8 11.66 17.83 17.39
C SER A 8 11.21 17.75 15.92
N GLY A 9 11.86 16.90 15.11
CA GLY A 9 11.57 16.70 13.70
C GLY A 9 10.78 15.41 13.44
N MET A 10 10.16 15.32 12.25
CA MET A 10 9.51 14.11 11.78
C MET A 10 10.51 12.94 11.71
N LEU A 11 10.02 11.71 11.89
CA LEU A 11 10.82 10.49 11.83
C LEU A 11 10.34 9.61 10.69
N ASP A 12 11.25 9.21 9.80
CA ASP A 12 10.99 8.17 8.82
C ASP A 12 11.13 6.82 9.53
N VAL A 13 10.09 6.00 9.43
CA VAL A 13 10.00 4.69 10.07
C VAL A 13 10.24 3.62 9.02
N THR A 14 11.09 2.65 9.35
CA THR A 14 11.21 1.40 8.60
C THR A 14 10.89 0.21 9.51
N VAL A 15 9.98 -0.65 9.02
CA VAL A 15 9.64 -1.92 9.65
C VAL A 15 9.98 -3.06 8.71
N THR A 16 10.85 -3.97 9.15
CA THR A 16 11.22 -5.17 8.41
C THR A 16 10.49 -6.38 8.99
N ALA A 17 9.66 -7.04 8.19
CA ALA A 17 8.89 -8.19 8.63
C ALA A 17 9.72 -9.47 8.60
N HIS A 18 9.73 -10.22 9.71
CA HIS A 18 10.40 -11.52 9.82
C HIS A 18 9.40 -12.68 9.94
N GLN A 19 8.15 -12.39 10.24
CA GLN A 19 7.05 -13.34 10.32
C GLN A 19 5.79 -12.74 9.69
N PRO A 20 4.84 -13.58 9.21
CA PRO A 20 3.59 -13.09 8.66
C PRO A 20 2.85 -12.17 9.65
N LEU A 21 2.23 -11.11 9.11
CA LEU A 21 1.54 -10.09 9.91
C LEU A 21 0.02 -10.26 9.76
N ALA A 22 -0.65 -10.70 10.82
CA ALA A 22 -2.11 -10.79 10.86
C ALA A 22 -2.70 -9.44 11.24
N LEU A 23 -3.01 -8.60 10.25
CA LEU A 23 -3.49 -7.24 10.41
C LEU A 23 -5.01 -7.20 10.22
N GLY A 24 -5.70 -7.94 11.11
CA GLY A 24 -7.11 -8.28 10.99
C GLY A 24 -8.04 -7.10 10.70
N VAL A 25 -8.93 -7.29 9.73
CA VAL A 25 -10.16 -6.50 9.55
C VAL A 25 -11.31 -7.26 10.22
N ARG A 26 -12.40 -6.59 10.62
CA ARG A 26 -13.56 -7.28 11.20
C ARG A 26 -14.00 -8.43 10.25
N PRO A 27 -14.17 -9.66 10.75
CA PRO A 27 -14.65 -10.76 9.91
C PRO A 27 -16.06 -10.46 9.40
N ALA A 28 -16.31 -10.74 8.12
CA ALA A 28 -17.65 -10.81 7.58
C ALA A 28 -18.17 -12.25 7.75
N GLY A 29 -18.79 -12.54 8.90
CA GLY A 29 -19.39 -13.85 9.19
C GLY A 29 -18.36 -14.96 9.41
N THR A 30 -18.56 -16.12 8.76
CA THR A 30 -17.72 -17.32 8.89
C THR A 30 -16.50 -17.33 7.96
N ALA A 31 -16.31 -16.28 7.16
CA ALA A 31 -15.15 -16.17 6.29
C ALA A 31 -13.84 -16.03 7.10
N PRO A 32 -12.70 -16.54 6.59
CA PRO A 32 -11.40 -16.32 7.20
C PRO A 32 -11.18 -14.84 7.47
N ALA A 33 -10.65 -14.49 8.65
CA ALA A 33 -10.39 -13.10 9.00
C ALA A 33 -9.47 -12.45 7.97
N GLU A 34 -9.98 -11.44 7.26
CA GLU A 34 -9.21 -10.68 6.28
C GLU A 34 -8.09 -9.89 6.96
N THR A 35 -7.04 -9.59 6.21
CA THR A 35 -5.89 -8.82 6.69
C THR A 35 -5.67 -7.61 5.80
N ARG A 36 -5.31 -6.48 6.40
CA ARG A 36 -4.88 -5.30 5.66
C ARG A 36 -3.58 -5.56 4.90
N SER A 37 -3.42 -4.87 3.77
CA SER A 37 -2.23 -4.92 2.91
C SER A 37 -1.12 -3.92 3.30
N HIS A 38 -1.35 -3.15 4.37
CA HIS A 38 -0.42 -2.18 4.95
C HIS A 38 -0.48 -2.25 6.48
N ILE A 39 0.51 -1.69 7.18
CA ILE A 39 0.51 -1.62 8.64
C ILE A 39 -0.18 -0.32 9.08
N PRO A 40 -1.33 -0.36 9.76
CA PRO A 40 -1.98 0.85 10.27
C PRO A 40 -1.16 1.51 11.37
N GLY A 41 -1.25 2.83 11.49
CA GLY A 41 -0.63 3.60 12.56
C GLY A 41 -1.01 3.10 13.96
N SER A 42 -2.26 2.69 14.15
CA SER A 42 -2.77 2.12 15.40
C SER A 42 -2.06 0.82 15.81
N VAL A 43 -1.66 0.00 14.83
CA VAL A 43 -0.93 -1.26 15.07
C VAL A 43 0.52 -0.96 15.47
N LEU A 44 1.18 -0.01 14.79
CA LEU A 44 2.52 0.45 15.15
C LEU A 44 2.55 1.03 16.56
N ARG A 45 1.62 1.96 16.86
CA ARG A 45 1.44 2.57 18.18
C ARG A 45 1.25 1.50 19.26
N GLY A 46 0.33 0.56 19.05
CA GLY A 46 0.06 -0.51 20.02
C GLY A 46 1.25 -1.44 20.24
N ALA A 47 2.03 -1.73 19.19
CA ALA A 47 3.23 -2.54 19.31
C ALA A 47 4.33 -1.84 20.11
N LEU A 48 4.54 -0.53 19.89
CA LEU A 48 5.46 0.29 20.66
C LEU A 48 5.00 0.42 22.12
N ALA A 49 3.72 0.69 22.37
CA ALA A 49 3.16 0.74 23.72
C ALA A 49 3.34 -0.58 24.47
N THR A 50 3.16 -1.73 23.81
CA THR A 50 3.42 -3.05 24.42
C THR A 50 4.86 -3.19 24.89
N VAL A 51 5.82 -2.74 24.07
CA VAL A 51 7.24 -2.81 24.42
C VAL A 51 7.58 -1.83 25.55
N TRP A 52 7.04 -0.62 25.52
CA TRP A 52 7.20 0.33 26.61
C TRP A 52 6.72 -0.25 27.94
N ILE A 53 5.52 -0.86 27.95
CA ILE A 53 4.92 -1.47 29.15
C ILE A 53 5.75 -2.65 29.63
N ARG A 54 6.29 -3.46 28.73
CA ARG A 54 7.19 -4.57 29.09
C ARG A 54 8.47 -4.05 29.75
N ASP A 55 9.02 -2.96 29.24
CA ASP A 55 10.32 -2.43 29.68
C ASP A 55 10.21 -1.62 30.99
N HIS A 56 9.06 -1.00 31.27
CA HIS A 56 8.89 -0.10 32.42
C HIS A 56 7.83 -0.53 33.44
N GLY A 57 6.89 -1.41 33.07
CA GLY A 57 5.72 -1.77 33.87
C GLY A 57 4.41 -1.11 33.37
N LEU A 58 3.30 -1.42 34.05
CA LEU A 58 1.99 -0.88 33.67
C LEU A 58 1.93 0.64 33.93
N PRO A 59 1.32 1.45 33.04
CA PRO A 59 1.31 2.90 33.18
C PRO A 59 0.69 3.40 34.49
N MET A 60 -0.19 2.61 35.12
CA MET A 60 -0.84 2.95 36.40
C MET A 60 0.01 2.61 37.63
N GLU A 61 1.08 1.82 37.46
CA GLU A 61 1.92 1.30 38.56
C GLU A 61 3.32 1.91 38.56
N VAL A 62 3.68 2.67 37.52
CA VAL A 62 4.98 3.32 37.38
C VAL A 62 5.04 4.68 38.07
N SER A 63 6.25 5.21 38.24
CA SER A 63 6.46 6.57 38.75
C SER A 63 5.73 7.64 37.89
N PRO A 64 5.33 8.79 38.47
CA PRO A 64 4.65 9.87 37.74
C PRO A 64 5.38 10.31 36.47
N ARG A 65 6.72 10.40 36.53
CA ARG A 65 7.56 10.75 35.37
C ARG A 65 7.42 9.77 34.20
N LEU A 66 7.41 8.46 34.48
CA LEU A 66 7.23 7.44 33.45
C LEU A 66 5.78 7.41 32.94
N ARG A 67 4.80 7.71 33.80
CA ARG A 67 3.41 7.90 33.36
C ARG A 67 3.30 9.07 32.39
N GLU A 68 3.90 10.22 32.71
CA GLU A 68 3.96 11.38 31.82
C GLU A 68 4.63 11.05 30.47
N GLU A 69 5.71 10.28 30.49
CA GLU A 69 6.37 9.79 29.28
C GLU A 69 5.43 8.92 28.42
N PHE A 70 4.72 7.98 29.04
CA PHE A 70 3.73 7.14 28.35
C PHE A 70 2.59 7.98 27.76
N VAL A 71 2.08 8.95 28.53
CA VAL A 71 1.05 9.88 28.05
C VAL A 71 1.58 10.63 26.84
N ALA A 72 2.77 11.24 26.92
CA ALA A 72 3.35 12.00 25.82
C ALA A 72 3.52 11.13 24.56
N LEU A 73 4.00 9.88 24.70
CA LEU A 73 4.22 8.96 23.58
C LEU A 73 2.93 8.46 22.95
N PHE A 74 1.92 8.11 23.74
CA PHE A 74 0.80 7.30 23.25
C PHE A 74 -0.56 7.98 23.40
N GLU A 75 -0.76 8.87 24.37
CA GLU A 75 -2.04 9.55 24.60
C GLU A 75 -2.03 11.03 24.14
N GLY A 76 -0.85 11.63 24.00
CA GLY A 76 -0.65 13.00 23.54
C GLY A 76 -0.66 13.16 22.02
N ASP A 77 0.08 14.15 21.51
CA ASP A 77 0.00 14.60 20.12
C ASP A 77 0.94 13.89 19.14
N VAL A 78 1.58 12.79 19.55
CA VAL A 78 2.40 11.99 18.64
C VAL A 78 1.51 11.28 17.63
N ARG A 79 1.79 11.51 16.35
CA ARG A 79 1.06 10.84 15.27
C ARG A 79 1.85 9.66 14.72
N TYR A 80 1.24 8.48 14.75
CA TYR A 80 1.77 7.27 14.14
C TYR A 80 1.12 7.08 12.76
N GLY A 81 1.84 7.36 11.68
CA GLY A 81 1.31 7.20 10.32
C GLY A 81 1.19 5.74 9.88
N PRO A 82 0.38 5.46 8.84
CA PRO A 82 0.37 4.14 8.19
C PRO A 82 1.73 3.84 7.55
N LEU A 83 2.10 2.55 7.52
CA LEU A 83 3.32 2.08 6.85
C LEU A 83 2.96 1.24 5.61
N PHE A 84 3.50 1.62 4.47
CA PHE A 84 3.26 0.99 3.17
C PHE A 84 4.47 0.17 2.72
N GLY A 85 4.23 -0.92 2.00
CA GLY A 85 5.30 -1.70 1.39
C GLY A 85 5.95 -0.94 0.23
N SER A 86 7.19 -1.26 -0.11
CA SER A 86 7.85 -0.69 -1.30
C SER A 86 7.02 -0.95 -2.57
N GLY A 87 6.82 0.08 -3.40
CA GLY A 87 6.00 -0.03 -4.61
C GLY A 87 4.51 -0.24 -4.32
N SER A 88 4.03 0.11 -3.12
CA SER A 88 2.60 0.09 -2.80
C SER A 88 2.10 1.48 -2.45
N GLY A 89 0.80 1.70 -2.66
CA GLY A 89 0.13 2.95 -2.34
C GLY A 89 -1.37 2.78 -2.36
N ILE A 90 -2.06 3.76 -1.77
CA ILE A 90 -3.52 3.81 -1.82
C ILE A 90 -3.92 4.32 -3.20
N VAL A 91 -4.82 3.61 -3.88
CA VAL A 91 -5.48 4.12 -5.09
C VAL A 91 -6.68 4.97 -4.66
N PRO A 92 -6.65 6.31 -4.86
CA PRO A 92 -7.71 7.20 -4.42
C PRO A 92 -9.03 6.94 -5.14
N LEU A 93 -10.15 7.32 -4.50
CA LEU A 93 -11.49 7.19 -5.07
C LEU A 93 -11.72 8.05 -6.32
N SER A 94 -10.96 9.14 -6.47
CA SER A 94 -10.97 10.00 -7.67
C SER A 94 -10.23 9.39 -8.85
N VAL A 95 -9.39 8.37 -8.63
CA VAL A 95 -8.58 7.78 -9.69
C VAL A 95 -9.39 6.73 -10.43
N LYS A 96 -9.40 6.84 -11.76
CA LYS A 96 -9.99 5.88 -12.69
C LYS A 96 -8.91 5.14 -13.45
N ARG A 97 -9.17 3.85 -13.74
CA ARG A 97 -8.31 3.00 -14.59
C ARG A 97 -9.14 2.09 -15.48
N CYS A 98 -8.56 1.63 -16.58
CA CYS A 98 -9.21 0.65 -17.45
C CYS A 98 -9.58 -0.63 -16.69
N LYS A 99 -10.86 -1.05 -16.77
CA LYS A 99 -11.37 -2.29 -16.15
C LYS A 99 -10.55 -3.51 -16.55
N TYR A 100 -10.15 -3.59 -17.82
CA TYR A 100 -9.41 -4.71 -18.39
C TYR A 100 -7.89 -4.52 -18.39
N ARG A 101 -7.39 -3.45 -17.75
CA ARG A 101 -5.94 -3.18 -17.58
C ARG A 101 -5.15 -3.27 -18.89
N CYS A 102 -5.69 -2.67 -19.96
CA CYS A 102 -5.02 -2.63 -21.27
C CYS A 102 -3.62 -1.98 -21.22
N SER A 103 -3.40 -1.09 -20.25
CA SER A 103 -2.13 -0.46 -19.92
C SER A 103 -1.92 -0.51 -18.41
N SER A 104 -0.70 -0.85 -18.00
CA SER A 104 -0.27 -0.92 -16.59
C SER A 104 -0.32 0.44 -15.88
N ASP A 105 -0.18 1.53 -16.64
CA ASP A 105 0.11 2.87 -16.11
C ASP A 105 -0.94 3.93 -16.47
N ALA A 106 -2.03 3.51 -17.13
CA ALA A 106 -3.11 4.41 -17.52
C ALA A 106 -4.07 4.70 -16.35
N TYR A 107 -3.68 5.67 -15.52
CA TYR A 107 -4.51 6.23 -14.46
C TYR A 107 -4.97 7.64 -14.83
N VAL A 108 -6.24 7.94 -14.58
CA VAL A 108 -6.81 9.27 -14.73
C VAL A 108 -7.34 9.71 -13.38
N ASP A 109 -6.76 10.75 -12.80
CA ASP A 109 -7.25 11.33 -11.54
C ASP A 109 -8.31 12.40 -11.83
N THR A 110 -9.58 12.08 -11.59
CA THR A 110 -10.69 13.02 -11.84
C THR A 110 -10.74 14.18 -10.85
N ALA A 111 -9.88 14.19 -9.82
CA ALA A 111 -9.67 15.35 -8.96
C ALA A 111 -9.03 16.53 -9.69
N PHE A 112 -8.35 16.29 -10.81
CA PHE A 112 -7.67 17.29 -11.63
C PHE A 112 -8.26 17.41 -13.05
N ALA A 113 -9.38 16.74 -13.31
CA ALA A 113 -10.08 16.85 -14.58
C ALA A 113 -11.15 17.95 -14.50
N ASP A 114 -11.00 19.00 -15.30
CA ASP A 114 -12.03 20.01 -15.51
C ASP A 114 -12.95 19.53 -16.64
N GLY A 115 -14.16 19.09 -16.30
CA GLY A 115 -15.17 18.62 -17.27
C GLY A 115 -15.86 17.31 -16.87
N ASP A 116 -16.47 16.67 -17.87
CA ASP A 116 -17.11 15.36 -17.74
C ASP A 116 -16.07 14.29 -17.40
N GLU A 117 -16.36 13.50 -16.38
CA GLU A 117 -15.44 12.44 -16.01
C GLU A 117 -15.40 11.36 -17.10
N PRO A 118 -14.21 10.93 -17.56
CA PRO A 118 -14.13 9.91 -18.57
C PRO A 118 -14.78 8.62 -18.04
N SER A 119 -15.64 8.04 -18.88
CA SER A 119 -16.33 6.77 -18.64
C SER A 119 -15.63 5.60 -19.34
N HIS A 120 -14.86 5.89 -20.39
CA HIS A 120 -14.20 4.90 -21.24
C HIS A 120 -12.70 5.19 -21.37
N CYS A 121 -11.95 4.12 -21.57
CA CYS A 121 -10.52 4.11 -21.76
C CYS A 121 -10.16 4.58 -23.17
N GLY A 122 -9.39 5.66 -23.28
CA GLY A 122 -8.91 6.19 -24.56
C GLY A 122 -7.71 5.45 -25.18
N LEU A 123 -7.16 4.44 -24.48
CA LEU A 123 -6.02 3.63 -24.93
C LEU A 123 -6.42 2.21 -25.38
N CYS A 124 -7.72 1.91 -25.29
CA CYS A 124 -8.28 0.62 -25.60
C CYS A 124 -8.91 0.69 -26.99
N ASP A 125 -8.63 -0.27 -27.87
CA ASP A 125 -9.30 -0.34 -29.17
C ASP A 125 -10.83 -0.50 -29.03
N GLU A 126 -11.30 -1.09 -27.92
CA GLU A 126 -12.72 -1.33 -27.63
C GLU A 126 -13.35 -0.27 -26.71
N ALA A 127 -12.66 0.84 -26.40
CA ALA A 127 -13.14 1.87 -25.47
C ALA A 127 -13.67 1.27 -24.15
N ALA A 128 -12.92 0.35 -23.53
CA ALA A 128 -13.36 -0.35 -22.33
C ALA A 128 -13.74 0.59 -21.17
N PRO A 129 -14.71 0.20 -20.30
CA PRO A 129 -15.15 1.05 -19.20
C PRO A 129 -14.02 1.31 -18.20
N LEU A 130 -13.98 2.53 -17.67
CA LEU A 130 -13.12 2.91 -16.56
C LEU A 130 -13.76 2.50 -15.23
N THR A 131 -12.93 2.02 -14.31
CA THR A 131 -13.30 1.67 -12.94
C THR A 131 -12.57 2.57 -11.97
N GLY A 132 -13.31 3.08 -10.97
CA GLY A 132 -12.74 3.91 -9.92
C GLY A 132 -11.91 3.11 -8.93
N GLY A 133 -10.95 3.78 -8.31
CA GLY A 133 -10.23 3.29 -7.15
C GLY A 133 -11.17 2.93 -6.02
N ARG A 134 -10.74 2.01 -5.15
CA ARG A 134 -11.54 1.56 -4.00
C ARG A 134 -11.06 2.12 -2.67
N GLY A 135 -10.01 2.95 -2.66
CA GLY A 135 -9.36 3.37 -1.42
C GLY A 135 -8.52 2.26 -0.77
N GLU A 136 -8.18 1.24 -1.55
CA GLU A 136 -7.40 0.09 -1.11
C GLU A 136 -5.91 0.32 -1.40
N VAL A 137 -5.05 -0.32 -0.59
CA VAL A 137 -3.61 -0.36 -0.86
C VAL A 137 -3.35 -1.41 -1.92
N GLU A 138 -2.79 -0.97 -3.04
CA GLU A 138 -2.36 -1.83 -4.14
C GLU A 138 -0.84 -1.83 -4.25
N PHE A 139 -0.30 -2.92 -4.80
CA PHE A 139 1.12 -3.07 -5.11
C PHE A 139 1.30 -2.94 -6.63
N PHE A 140 2.30 -2.17 -7.02
CA PHE A 140 2.59 -1.81 -8.40
C PHE A 140 3.93 -2.43 -8.85
N GLY A 141 4.04 -2.74 -10.14
CA GLY A 141 5.22 -3.34 -10.75
C GLY A 141 5.44 -4.83 -10.41
N SER A 142 6.60 -5.35 -10.84
CA SER A 142 7.00 -6.77 -10.73
C SER A 142 7.25 -7.27 -9.30
N ARG A 143 7.22 -6.38 -8.31
CA ARG A 143 7.37 -6.70 -6.87
C ARG A 143 6.04 -7.07 -6.20
N ALA A 144 4.94 -7.15 -6.94
CA ALA A 144 3.66 -7.67 -6.49
C ALA A 144 3.67 -9.22 -6.34
N GLY A 145 4.65 -9.77 -5.61
CA GLY A 145 4.70 -11.19 -5.25
C GLY A 145 3.50 -11.63 -4.40
N LYS A 146 3.53 -12.87 -3.88
CA LYS A 146 2.45 -13.39 -3.02
C LYS A 146 2.27 -12.50 -1.78
N LEU A 147 1.26 -11.63 -1.83
CA LEU A 147 1.01 -10.63 -0.80
C LEU A 147 0.42 -11.25 0.46
N HIS A 148 -0.47 -12.22 0.31
CA HIS A 148 -1.15 -12.86 1.44
C HIS A 148 -0.75 -14.34 1.56
N VAL A 149 -0.54 -14.77 2.79
CA VAL A 149 -0.42 -16.18 3.17
C VAL A 149 -1.64 -16.56 3.98
N GLU A 150 -2.24 -17.69 3.62
CA GLU A 150 -3.36 -18.28 4.34
C GLU A 150 -2.86 -19.53 5.07
N ARG A 151 -3.21 -19.67 6.35
CA ARG A 151 -2.88 -20.85 7.15
C ARG A 151 -4.10 -21.29 7.94
N THR A 152 -4.39 -22.56 7.85
CA THR A 152 -5.38 -23.25 8.66
C THR A 152 -4.68 -23.82 9.90
N HIS A 153 -5.27 -23.58 11.06
CA HIS A 153 -4.79 -24.03 12.35
C HIS A 153 -5.87 -24.88 13.01
N LEU A 154 -5.43 -25.90 13.75
CA LEU A 154 -6.27 -26.71 14.63
C LEU A 154 -5.60 -26.85 15.99
N GLU A 155 -6.39 -26.99 17.04
CA GLU A 155 -5.89 -27.37 18.38
C GLU A 155 -5.87 -28.89 18.50
N ILE A 156 -4.74 -29.46 18.94
CA ILE A 156 -4.61 -30.89 19.20
C ILE A 156 -4.86 -31.10 20.68
N ASP A 157 -5.68 -32.08 21.02
CA ASP A 157 -5.86 -32.52 22.39
C ASP A 157 -4.65 -33.33 22.85
N ASP A 158 -4.00 -32.89 23.93
CA ASP A 158 -2.74 -33.48 24.39
C ASP A 158 -2.90 -34.95 24.82
N ASP A 159 -4.07 -35.36 25.31
CA ASP A 159 -4.31 -36.73 25.78
C ASP A 159 -4.66 -37.67 24.63
N SER A 160 -5.59 -37.25 23.77
CA SER A 160 -6.11 -38.09 22.69
C SER A 160 -5.32 -37.97 21.38
N GLN A 161 -4.40 -37.00 21.27
CA GLN A 161 -3.58 -36.73 20.08
C GLN A 161 -4.41 -36.52 18.79
N VAL A 162 -5.68 -36.14 18.94
CA VAL A 162 -6.59 -35.79 17.85
C VAL A 162 -6.95 -34.32 17.89
N ALA A 163 -7.42 -33.78 16.76
CA ALA A 163 -7.93 -32.42 16.71
C ALA A 163 -9.14 -32.25 17.64
N ARG A 164 -9.15 -31.18 18.42
CA ARG A 164 -10.32 -30.80 19.22
C ARG A 164 -11.47 -30.40 18.31
N ASP A 165 -12.67 -30.83 18.69
CA ASP A 165 -13.88 -30.46 17.96
C ASP A 165 -14.07 -28.94 17.98
N LYS A 166 -14.45 -28.37 16.82
CA LYS A 166 -14.71 -26.93 16.59
C LYS A 166 -13.53 -25.97 16.77
N GLU A 167 -12.33 -26.44 17.08
CA GLU A 167 -11.13 -25.60 17.21
C GLU A 167 -10.32 -25.54 15.91
N LEU A 168 -11.00 -25.43 14.76
CA LEU A 168 -10.40 -25.25 13.44
C LEU A 168 -10.62 -23.81 12.98
N PHE A 169 -9.55 -23.08 12.69
CA PHE A 169 -9.66 -21.71 12.19
C PHE A 169 -8.62 -21.39 11.10
N THR A 170 -9.03 -20.57 10.14
CA THR A 170 -8.16 -20.10 9.07
C THR A 170 -7.86 -18.62 9.24
N ARG A 171 -6.58 -18.25 9.10
CA ARG A 171 -6.13 -16.85 9.15
C ARG A 171 -5.42 -16.48 7.86
N ARG A 172 -5.79 -15.31 7.33
CA ARG A 172 -4.99 -14.62 6.31
C ARG A 172 -4.03 -13.67 7.01
N ALA A 173 -2.79 -13.65 6.55
CA ALA A 173 -1.76 -12.75 7.04
C ALA A 173 -0.98 -12.16 5.86
N LEU A 174 -0.47 -10.96 6.04
CA LEU A 174 0.44 -10.32 5.10
C LEU A 174 1.76 -11.09 5.09
N SER A 175 2.26 -11.42 3.90
CA SER A 175 3.52 -12.11 3.72
C SER A 175 4.68 -11.26 4.23
N HIS A 176 5.63 -11.91 4.90
CA HIS A 176 6.87 -11.26 5.37
C HIS A 176 8.00 -11.30 4.33
N ARG A 177 7.74 -11.87 3.15
CA ARG A 177 8.73 -11.98 2.07
C ARG A 177 8.26 -11.26 0.80
N GLU A 178 9.23 -10.73 0.08
CA GLU A 178 9.10 -10.27 -1.30
C GLU A 178 9.19 -11.45 -2.28
N SER A 179 8.94 -11.18 -3.57
CA SER A 179 9.04 -12.18 -4.64
C SER A 179 10.44 -12.76 -4.80
N ASP A 180 11.47 -11.97 -4.49
CA ASP A 180 12.90 -12.38 -4.50
C ASP A 180 13.33 -13.13 -3.23
N GLY A 181 12.41 -13.39 -2.29
CA GLY A 181 12.67 -14.10 -1.04
C GLY A 181 13.24 -13.23 0.08
N THR A 182 13.56 -11.95 -0.16
CA THR A 182 14.02 -11.01 0.87
C THR A 182 12.89 -10.65 1.84
N HIS A 183 13.25 -10.10 3.01
CA HIS A 183 12.25 -9.64 3.98
C HIS A 183 11.52 -8.40 3.48
N ARG A 184 10.19 -8.44 3.52
CA ARG A 184 9.32 -7.32 3.18
C ARG A 184 9.54 -6.16 4.13
N ARG A 185 9.74 -4.97 3.56
CA ARG A 185 9.93 -3.72 4.31
C ARG A 185 8.73 -2.81 4.14
N PHE A 186 8.37 -2.14 5.22
CA PHE A 186 7.30 -1.15 5.27
C PHE A 186 7.87 0.19 5.71
N HIS A 187 7.40 1.26 5.07
CA HIS A 187 7.88 2.62 5.28
C HIS A 187 6.72 3.55 5.59
N GLY A 188 6.95 4.51 6.48
CA GLY A 188 6.00 5.55 6.82
C GLY A 188 6.63 6.54 7.78
N ARG A 189 5.82 7.33 8.49
CA ARG A 189 6.34 8.40 9.35
C ARG A 189 5.70 8.44 10.72
N ILE A 190 6.50 8.81 11.72
CA ILE A 190 6.02 9.27 13.02
C ILE A 190 6.28 10.78 13.12
N VAL A 191 5.29 11.52 13.62
CA VAL A 191 5.39 12.95 13.85
C VAL A 191 5.34 13.18 15.35
N PRO A 192 6.51 13.29 16.01
CA PRO A 192 6.55 13.65 17.42
C PRO A 192 6.16 15.13 17.57
N ARG A 193 5.31 15.45 18.55
CA ARG A 193 4.99 16.84 18.94
C ARG A 193 5.03 16.94 20.46
N GLY A 194 5.76 17.94 20.96
CA GLY A 194 5.83 18.21 22.41
C GLY A 194 6.41 17.06 23.23
N LEU A 195 7.26 16.21 22.65
CA LEU A 195 7.83 15.07 23.36
C LEU A 195 8.95 15.51 24.32
N PRO A 196 8.95 15.04 25.58
CA PRO A 196 10.13 15.13 26.44
C PRO A 196 11.33 14.43 25.81
N GLU A 197 12.54 14.92 26.11
CA GLU A 197 13.79 14.37 25.55
C GLU A 197 13.93 12.86 25.79
N ALA A 198 13.61 12.38 27.01
CA ALA A 198 13.63 10.95 27.32
C ALA A 198 12.66 10.12 26.46
N ALA A 199 11.46 10.65 26.17
CA ALA A 199 10.48 10.01 25.31
C ALA A 199 10.96 9.96 23.85
N ALA A 200 11.53 11.07 23.38
CA ALA A 200 12.11 11.17 22.04
C ALA A 200 13.26 10.17 21.86
N ASP A 201 14.19 10.13 22.81
CA ASP A 201 15.31 9.19 22.87
C ASP A 201 14.84 7.75 22.95
N TRP A 202 13.79 7.48 23.74
CA TRP A 202 13.19 6.16 23.78
C TRP A 202 12.62 5.80 22.43
N LEU A 203 11.91 6.70 21.73
CA LEU A 203 11.22 6.43 20.47
C LEU A 203 12.17 6.11 19.30
N VAL A 204 13.33 6.78 19.23
CA VAL A 204 14.26 6.60 18.09
C VAL A 204 15.09 5.32 18.13
N ARG A 205 15.08 4.58 19.26
CA ARG A 205 15.90 3.38 19.41
C ARG A 205 15.42 2.22 18.52
N PRO A 206 16.30 1.61 17.71
CA PRO A 206 15.95 0.39 16.99
C PRO A 206 15.58 -0.74 17.95
N ARG A 207 14.53 -1.50 17.64
CA ARG A 207 14.12 -2.64 18.48
C ARG A 207 13.30 -3.68 17.73
N LYS A 208 13.16 -4.86 18.35
CA LYS A 208 12.24 -5.91 17.87
C LYS A 208 10.85 -5.67 18.43
N LEU A 209 9.84 -5.74 17.56
CA LEU A 209 8.44 -5.58 17.92
C LEU A 209 7.64 -6.83 17.52
N ARG A 210 6.44 -6.95 18.10
CA ARG A 210 5.41 -7.88 17.61
C ARG A 210 4.19 -7.09 17.17
N MET A 211 3.80 -7.19 15.91
CA MET A 211 2.68 -6.47 15.29
C MET A 211 1.57 -7.41 14.83
N GLY A 212 0.32 -6.96 14.94
CA GLY A 212 -0.87 -7.74 14.55
C GLY A 212 -1.32 -8.77 15.57
N GLY A 213 -2.30 -9.59 15.17
CA GLY A 213 -2.84 -10.71 15.95
C GLY A 213 -1.94 -11.95 15.91
N GLY A 214 -2.22 -12.94 16.78
CA GLY A 214 -1.45 -14.19 16.82
C GLY A 214 0.01 -14.01 17.27
N ARG A 215 0.25 -13.07 18.19
CA ARG A 215 1.61 -12.64 18.59
C ARG A 215 2.47 -13.76 19.19
N SER A 216 1.88 -14.87 19.63
CA SER A 216 2.61 -16.05 20.09
C SER A 216 3.31 -16.80 18.94
N THR A 217 2.73 -16.81 17.74
CA THR A 217 3.20 -17.61 16.59
C THR A 217 3.57 -16.77 15.36
N GLY A 218 3.33 -15.46 15.38
CA GLY A 218 3.65 -14.53 14.29
C GLY A 218 3.90 -13.10 14.72
N GLY A 219 3.92 -12.19 13.74
CA GLY A 219 4.01 -10.75 13.98
C GLY A 219 5.41 -10.19 14.28
N GLY A 220 6.45 -11.01 14.32
CA GLY A 220 7.82 -10.56 14.59
C GLY A 220 8.38 -9.62 13.52
N VAL A 221 8.82 -8.42 13.94
CA VAL A 221 9.42 -7.41 13.07
C VAL A 221 10.61 -6.70 13.74
N SER A 222 11.47 -6.12 12.92
CA SER A 222 12.47 -5.13 13.37
C SER A 222 12.00 -3.72 13.03
N PHE A 223 12.10 -2.80 13.98
CA PHE A 223 11.73 -1.40 13.87
C PHE A 223 12.97 -0.52 13.95
N ALA A 224 13.05 0.46 13.06
CA ALA A 224 14.07 1.49 13.05
C ALA A 224 13.47 2.84 12.62
N THR A 225 14.10 3.91 13.06
CA THR A 225 13.75 5.29 12.69
C THR A 225 14.97 6.03 12.18
N ALA A 226 14.75 6.99 11.30
CA ALA A 226 15.73 8.01 10.92
C ALA A 226 15.06 9.40 10.99
N PRO A 227 15.82 10.48 11.22
CA PRO A 227 15.31 11.83 11.02
C PRO A 227 14.76 11.98 9.60
N ALA A 228 13.54 12.49 9.46
CA ALA A 228 12.92 12.76 8.18
C ALA A 228 13.18 14.21 7.75
N HIS A 229 13.48 14.38 6.47
CA HIS A 229 13.60 15.68 5.82
C HIS A 229 12.58 15.76 4.67
N PRO A 230 11.28 15.94 4.99
CA PRO A 230 10.26 16.04 3.95
C PRO A 230 10.51 17.27 3.09
N GLU A 231 10.45 17.08 1.77
CA GLU A 231 10.40 18.19 0.83
C GLU A 231 9.15 19.04 1.09
N LEU A 232 9.29 20.35 0.90
CA LEU A 232 8.17 21.26 1.00
C LEU A 232 7.21 20.99 -0.18
N PRO A 233 5.91 20.80 0.09
CA PRO A 233 4.94 20.54 -0.96
C PRO A 233 4.77 21.77 -1.86
N GLU A 234 4.53 21.53 -3.14
CA GLU A 234 4.05 22.58 -4.05
C GLU A 234 2.73 23.17 -3.56
N THR A 235 2.47 24.43 -3.89
CA THR A 235 1.27 25.16 -3.49
C THR A 235 0.48 25.68 -4.69
N ALA A 236 -0.83 25.74 -4.53
CA ALA A 236 -1.78 26.27 -5.50
C ALA A 236 -3.03 26.78 -4.77
N THR A 237 -3.86 27.56 -5.45
CA THR A 237 -5.19 27.94 -4.94
C THR A 237 -6.13 26.75 -4.87
N ILE A 238 -5.90 25.71 -5.67
CA ILE A 238 -6.65 24.46 -5.61
C ILE A 238 -5.72 23.37 -5.12
N VAL A 239 -6.08 22.77 -4.00
CA VAL A 239 -5.31 21.72 -3.35
C VAL A 239 -6.20 20.51 -3.12
N VAL A 240 -5.67 19.34 -3.44
CA VAL A 240 -6.35 18.06 -3.23
C VAL A 240 -5.79 17.41 -1.97
N LEU A 241 -6.67 17.09 -1.02
CA LEU A 241 -6.35 16.27 0.14
C LEU A 241 -6.74 14.81 -0.12
N ARG A 242 -5.76 13.90 0.00
CA ARG A 242 -5.98 12.45 -0.10
C ARG A 242 -5.78 11.80 1.26
N LEU A 243 -6.78 11.06 1.73
CA LEU A 243 -6.66 10.35 3.00
C LEU A 243 -5.74 9.14 2.88
N LEU A 244 -4.72 9.06 3.74
CA LEU A 244 -3.83 7.91 3.87
C LEU A 244 -4.28 6.91 4.95
N SER A 245 -5.16 7.35 5.84
CA SER A 245 -5.76 6.55 6.91
C SER A 245 -7.22 6.97 7.12
N PRO A 246 -8.04 6.18 7.83
CA PRO A 246 -9.40 6.60 8.11
C PRO A 246 -9.46 7.93 8.85
N ALA A 247 -10.45 8.78 8.57
CA ALA A 247 -10.61 10.08 9.24
C ALA A 247 -12.03 10.25 9.78
N ALA A 248 -12.16 10.45 11.10
CA ALA A 248 -13.42 10.77 11.74
C ALA A 248 -13.63 12.29 11.73
N LEU A 249 -14.40 12.77 10.78
CA LEU A 249 -14.77 14.19 10.66
C LEU A 249 -16.12 14.43 11.34
N THR A 250 -16.17 15.46 12.17
CA THR A 250 -17.35 15.83 12.95
C THR A 250 -17.73 17.28 12.69
N CYS A 251 -19.01 17.60 12.78
CA CYS A 251 -19.45 18.98 12.87
C CYS A 251 -19.16 19.55 14.29
N PRO A 252 -19.36 20.87 14.53
CA PRO A 252 -19.09 21.48 15.83
C PRO A 252 -19.84 20.86 17.02
N SER A 253 -20.97 20.18 16.78
CA SER A 253 -21.72 19.45 17.82
C SER A 253 -21.16 18.06 18.16
N GLY A 254 -20.11 17.61 17.47
CA GLY A 254 -19.50 16.29 17.67
C GLY A 254 -20.18 15.14 16.91
N LEU A 255 -21.22 15.42 16.13
CA LEU A 255 -21.86 14.43 15.26
C LEU A 255 -21.04 14.18 13.98
N PRO A 256 -21.15 12.99 13.36
CA PRO A 256 -20.54 12.73 12.07
C PRO A 256 -20.96 13.78 11.04
N LEU A 257 -19.98 14.38 10.36
CA LEU A 257 -20.19 15.46 9.39
C LEU A 257 -21.10 15.02 8.23
N ASP A 258 -22.06 15.82 7.80
CA ASP A 258 -22.79 15.50 6.57
C ASP A 258 -21.89 15.73 5.36
N LEU A 259 -21.67 14.69 4.56
CA LEU A 259 -20.82 14.76 3.37
C LEU A 259 -21.59 15.23 2.12
N GLY A 260 -22.92 15.24 2.18
CA GLY A 260 -23.77 15.78 1.12
C GLY A 260 -23.77 17.30 1.10
N ASP A 261 -23.56 17.92 2.27
CA ASP A 261 -23.46 19.37 2.43
C ASP A 261 -21.99 19.83 2.37
N ARG A 262 -21.60 20.37 1.23
CA ARG A 262 -20.22 20.84 0.99
C ARG A 262 -19.88 22.09 1.79
N ASP A 263 -20.87 22.92 2.11
CA ASP A 263 -20.65 24.11 2.94
C ASP A 263 -20.39 23.69 4.38
N ALA A 264 -21.15 22.72 4.91
CA ALA A 264 -20.87 22.14 6.22
C ALA A 264 -19.47 21.52 6.29
N VAL A 265 -19.03 20.83 5.22
CA VAL A 265 -17.66 20.29 5.14
C VAL A 265 -16.61 21.38 5.12
N ARG A 266 -16.81 22.43 4.31
CA ARG A 266 -15.92 23.60 4.26
C ARG A 266 -15.79 24.23 5.64
N ASP A 267 -16.91 24.50 6.30
CA ASP A 267 -16.95 25.22 7.56
C ASP A 267 -16.26 24.40 8.67
N ALA A 268 -16.53 23.09 8.75
CA ALA A 268 -15.85 22.21 9.69
C ALA A 268 -14.33 22.14 9.46
N LEU A 269 -13.88 22.13 8.20
CA LEU A 269 -12.44 22.16 7.88
C LEU A 269 -11.82 23.53 8.18
N ASN A 270 -12.52 24.64 7.93
CA ASN A 270 -12.05 25.96 8.31
C ASN A 270 -11.90 26.08 9.83
N ASP A 271 -12.90 25.65 10.60
CA ASP A 271 -12.83 25.63 12.07
C ASP A 271 -11.62 24.81 12.57
N GLU A 272 -11.31 23.69 11.91
CA GLU A 272 -10.19 22.85 12.30
C GLU A 272 -8.82 23.38 11.83
N LEU A 273 -8.75 23.99 10.65
CA LEU A 273 -7.51 24.23 9.90
C LEU A 273 -7.13 25.71 9.72
N ALA A 274 -8.01 26.67 10.01
CA ALA A 274 -7.78 28.09 9.72
C ALA A 274 -6.45 28.61 10.30
N ASP A 275 -6.21 28.36 11.59
CA ASP A 275 -4.96 28.79 12.27
C ASP A 275 -3.72 28.11 11.69
N LEU A 276 -3.87 26.88 11.19
CA LEU A 276 -2.76 26.10 10.64
C LEU A 276 -2.40 26.54 9.22
N LEU A 277 -3.42 26.83 8.41
CA LEU A 277 -3.26 27.14 6.98
C LEU A 277 -3.00 28.63 6.75
N GLY A 278 -3.45 29.51 7.64
CA GLY A 278 -3.30 30.95 7.51
C GLY A 278 -4.10 31.58 6.37
N THR A 279 -4.88 30.78 5.64
CA THR A 279 -5.77 31.17 4.54
C THR A 279 -7.05 30.33 4.61
N PRO A 280 -8.23 30.92 4.44
CA PRO A 280 -9.48 30.19 4.52
C PRO A 280 -9.72 29.33 3.27
N ILE A 281 -10.32 28.17 3.48
CA ILE A 281 -10.92 27.37 2.41
C ILE A 281 -12.17 28.11 1.95
N THR A 282 -12.20 28.51 0.68
CA THR A 282 -13.35 29.22 0.07
C THR A 282 -14.39 28.23 -0.44
N GLU A 283 -13.97 27.06 -0.91
CA GLU A 283 -14.86 26.08 -1.51
C GLU A 283 -14.35 24.64 -1.33
N VAL A 284 -15.28 23.70 -1.09
CA VAL A 284 -15.07 22.26 -1.29
C VAL A 284 -15.73 21.86 -2.61
N SER A 285 -15.00 22.06 -3.71
CA SER A 285 -15.56 21.95 -5.07
C SER A 285 -16.02 20.53 -5.42
N ARG A 286 -15.26 19.51 -5.00
CA ARG A 286 -15.60 18.09 -5.20
C ARG A 286 -15.14 17.23 -4.02
N LEU A 287 -15.91 16.17 -3.77
CA LEU A 287 -15.68 15.20 -2.70
C LEU A 287 -15.88 13.77 -3.24
N TRP A 288 -14.83 12.95 -3.19
CA TRP A 288 -14.91 11.51 -3.44
C TRP A 288 -14.74 10.80 -2.10
N ALA A 289 -15.84 10.44 -1.47
CA ALA A 289 -15.82 9.91 -0.11
C ALA A 289 -16.64 8.63 0.00
N ARG A 290 -16.13 7.70 0.82
CA ARG A 290 -16.89 6.57 1.35
C ARG A 290 -16.67 6.48 2.85
N ARG A 291 -17.66 5.95 3.54
CA ARG A 291 -17.63 5.78 5.00
C ARG A 291 -17.52 4.30 5.36
N GLU A 292 -16.81 4.02 6.44
CA GLU A 292 -16.77 2.72 7.09
C GLU A 292 -16.91 2.86 8.60
N HIS A 293 -17.33 1.77 9.24
CA HIS A 293 -17.33 1.66 10.70
C HIS A 293 -15.96 1.15 11.17
N VAL A 294 -15.17 2.04 11.78
CA VAL A 294 -13.84 1.70 12.29
C VAL A 294 -13.92 1.44 13.78
N GLY A 295 -13.52 0.23 14.18
CA GLY A 295 -13.35 -0.14 15.58
C GLY A 295 -11.91 -0.52 15.89
N GLY A 296 -11.74 -1.40 16.87
CA GLY A 296 -10.46 -1.97 17.21
C GLY A 296 -10.54 -2.76 18.51
N TRP A 297 -9.40 -3.21 18.99
CA TRP A 297 -9.29 -3.89 20.28
C TRP A 297 -8.46 -3.05 21.25
N HIS A 298 -8.93 -2.91 22.48
CA HIS A 298 -8.20 -2.27 23.56
C HIS A 298 -7.49 -3.34 24.38
N ALA A 299 -6.20 -3.53 24.14
CA ALA A 299 -5.44 -4.65 24.72
C ALA A 299 -5.42 -4.63 26.26
N ALA A 300 -5.32 -3.45 26.87
CA ALA A 300 -5.23 -3.33 28.33
C ALA A 300 -6.55 -3.66 29.06
N SER A 301 -7.70 -3.42 28.44
CA SER A 301 -9.01 -3.76 29.04
C SER A 301 -9.59 -5.06 28.49
N ALA A 302 -8.96 -5.66 27.48
CA ALA A 302 -9.48 -6.80 26.73
C ALA A 302 -10.92 -6.61 26.20
N LEU A 303 -11.23 -5.37 25.77
CA LEU A 303 -12.54 -5.02 25.22
C LEU A 303 -12.43 -4.41 23.82
N PRO A 304 -13.48 -4.52 22.98
CA PRO A 304 -13.59 -3.75 21.76
C PRO A 304 -13.53 -2.25 22.04
N LYS A 305 -12.83 -1.50 21.19
CA LYS A 305 -12.91 -0.04 21.17
C LYS A 305 -14.28 0.41 20.65
N ALA A 306 -14.70 1.61 21.03
CA ALA A 306 -15.85 2.27 20.43
C ALA A 306 -15.71 2.25 18.89
N THR A 307 -16.82 1.94 18.23
CA THR A 307 -16.89 1.93 16.76
C THR A 307 -17.34 3.31 16.30
N GLU A 308 -16.62 3.88 15.34
CA GLU A 308 -16.88 5.22 14.81
C GLU A 308 -17.09 5.17 13.30
N LEU A 309 -17.90 6.11 12.80
CA LEU A 309 -18.11 6.30 11.38
C LEU A 309 -17.02 7.21 10.82
N ALA A 310 -16.08 6.66 10.07
CA ALA A 310 -14.96 7.39 9.50
C ALA A 310 -14.99 7.36 7.97
N LEU A 311 -14.38 8.37 7.35
CA LEU A 311 -14.00 8.30 5.94
C LEU A 311 -12.95 7.20 5.76
N ILE A 312 -13.04 6.44 4.68
CA ILE A 312 -12.05 5.42 4.34
C ILE A 312 -10.75 6.07 3.82
N PRO A 313 -9.60 5.38 3.93
CA PRO A 313 -8.40 5.74 3.17
C PRO A 313 -8.72 5.85 1.68
N GLY A 314 -8.04 6.77 0.99
CA GLY A 314 -8.26 7.07 -0.42
C GLY A 314 -9.47 7.96 -0.70
N SER A 315 -10.22 8.40 0.31
CA SER A 315 -11.16 9.51 0.13
C SER A 315 -10.42 10.79 -0.24
N VAL A 316 -11.03 11.61 -1.10
CA VAL A 316 -10.39 12.78 -1.73
C VAL A 316 -11.26 14.01 -1.59
N LEU A 317 -10.66 15.13 -1.16
CA LEU A 317 -11.31 16.43 -1.05
C LEU A 317 -10.56 17.43 -1.94
N ARG A 318 -11.27 18.13 -2.84
CA ARG A 318 -10.71 19.19 -3.69
C ARG A 318 -11.08 20.55 -3.10
N LEU A 319 -10.12 21.19 -2.47
CA LEU A 319 -10.26 22.44 -1.73
C LEU A 319 -9.80 23.61 -2.59
N ALA A 320 -10.58 24.70 -2.60
CA ALA A 320 -10.15 25.99 -3.12
C ALA A 320 -9.85 26.93 -1.95
N PHE A 321 -8.84 27.77 -2.13
CA PHE A 321 -8.41 28.78 -1.16
C PHE A 321 -8.49 30.18 -1.76
N ALA A 322 -8.68 31.18 -0.91
CA ALA A 322 -8.64 32.59 -1.33
C ALA A 322 -7.24 32.97 -1.84
N GLU A 323 -6.22 32.53 -1.12
CA GLU A 323 -4.81 32.65 -1.48
C GLU A 323 -4.13 31.27 -1.31
N PRO A 324 -3.13 30.91 -2.13
CA PRO A 324 -2.40 29.66 -1.97
C PRO A 324 -1.82 29.52 -0.55
N PRO A 325 -2.08 28.42 0.17
CA PRO A 325 -1.46 28.18 1.48
C PRO A 325 0.08 28.12 1.36
N SER A 326 0.81 28.50 2.40
CA SER A 326 2.28 28.36 2.37
C SER A 326 2.70 26.88 2.31
N PRO A 327 3.83 26.56 1.65
CA PRO A 327 4.37 25.19 1.66
C PRO A 327 4.56 24.63 3.08
N GLU A 328 4.99 25.48 4.02
CA GLU A 328 5.16 25.14 5.43
C GLU A 328 3.83 24.79 6.10
N ALA A 329 2.76 25.51 5.79
CA ALA A 329 1.43 25.22 6.30
C ALA A 329 0.89 23.90 5.76
N LEU A 330 1.10 23.60 4.47
CA LEU A 330 0.71 22.32 3.86
C LEU A 330 1.54 21.15 4.41
N GLN A 331 2.82 21.36 4.69
CA GLN A 331 3.65 20.39 5.39
C GLN A 331 3.16 20.17 6.83
N ALA A 332 2.79 21.25 7.54
CA ALA A 332 2.25 21.18 8.88
C ALA A 332 0.88 20.46 8.92
N LEU A 333 0.04 20.64 7.89
CA LEU A 333 -1.20 19.88 7.67
C LEU A 333 -0.90 18.39 7.49
N THR A 334 0.04 18.04 6.63
CA THR A 334 0.46 16.64 6.40
C THR A 334 0.99 15.99 7.69
N ALA A 335 1.72 16.77 8.51
CA ALA A 335 2.26 16.34 9.79
C ALA A 335 1.18 16.16 10.86
N ARG A 336 0.22 17.09 10.95
CA ARG A 336 -0.89 17.08 11.91
C ARG A 336 -1.95 16.03 11.54
N GLY A 337 -2.41 16.03 10.30
CA GLY A 337 -3.61 15.32 9.87
C GLY A 337 -4.91 16.02 10.27
N ILE A 338 -6.05 15.45 9.86
CA ILE A 338 -7.40 16.02 10.06
C ILE A 338 -8.32 15.11 10.88
N GLY A 339 -9.32 15.68 11.53
CA GLY A 339 -10.33 14.96 12.29
C GLY A 339 -9.87 14.42 13.65
N LEU A 340 -10.69 13.53 14.22
CA LEU A 340 -10.48 12.97 15.54
C LEU A 340 -9.50 11.78 15.54
N ARG A 341 -8.98 11.44 16.74
CA ARG A 341 -8.13 10.25 17.01
C ARG A 341 -6.83 10.17 16.21
N ARG A 342 -6.26 11.33 15.89
CA ARG A 342 -4.99 11.45 15.16
C ARG A 342 -3.83 10.73 15.86
N ASN A 343 -3.81 10.79 17.19
CA ASN A 343 -2.84 10.06 18.02
C ASN A 343 -2.94 8.53 17.88
N GLU A 344 -4.09 7.99 17.46
CA GLU A 344 -4.24 6.57 17.14
C GLU A 344 -3.84 6.21 15.70
N GLY A 345 -3.42 7.19 14.89
CA GLY A 345 -3.06 7.01 13.49
C GLY A 345 -4.22 7.16 12.51
N PHE A 346 -5.27 7.89 12.92
CA PHE A 346 -6.34 8.37 12.03
C PHE A 346 -5.97 9.72 11.43
N GLY A 347 -6.68 10.13 10.40
CA GLY A 347 -6.58 11.49 9.85
C GLY A 347 -5.29 11.79 9.10
N ALA A 348 -4.44 10.81 8.81
CA ALA A 348 -3.27 11.00 7.97
C ALA A 348 -3.70 11.40 6.55
N VAL A 349 -3.10 12.47 6.04
CA VAL A 349 -3.39 13.03 4.72
C VAL A 349 -2.11 13.20 3.92
N GLU A 350 -2.27 13.15 2.60
CA GLU A 350 -1.34 13.65 1.61
C GLU A 350 -1.97 14.89 0.96
N VAL A 351 -1.13 15.88 0.67
CA VAL A 351 -1.49 17.09 -0.05
C VAL A 351 -0.97 16.98 -1.48
N ALA A 352 -1.80 17.31 -2.47
CA ALA A 352 -1.41 17.26 -3.88
C ALA A 352 -1.95 18.44 -4.69
N VAL A 353 -1.12 18.93 -5.61
CA VAL A 353 -1.48 19.93 -6.64
C VAL A 353 -1.43 19.35 -8.06
N SER A 354 -1.15 18.04 -8.18
CA SER A 354 -1.13 17.32 -9.45
C SER A 354 -1.80 15.95 -9.33
N GLY A 355 -2.21 15.43 -10.50
CA GLY A 355 -2.87 14.13 -10.63
C GLY A 355 -2.08 12.99 -10.01
N TRP A 356 -2.79 12.07 -9.36
CA TRP A 356 -2.18 10.92 -8.71
C TRP A 356 -1.40 10.06 -9.70
N ARG A 357 -0.25 9.55 -9.26
CA ARG A 357 0.59 8.62 -10.01
C ARG A 357 0.85 7.38 -9.16
N ALA A 358 0.94 6.23 -9.83
CA ALA A 358 1.30 4.99 -9.16
C ALA A 358 2.72 5.11 -8.57
N PRO A 359 2.95 4.69 -7.31
CA PRO A 359 4.28 4.60 -6.73
C PRO A 359 5.22 3.75 -7.60
N GLY A 360 6.33 4.35 -8.04
CA GLY A 360 7.30 3.71 -8.95
C GLY A 360 7.08 3.98 -10.44
N ALA A 361 5.99 4.64 -10.83
CA ALA A 361 5.83 5.20 -12.17
C ALA A 361 6.60 6.52 -12.26
N ALA A 362 7.93 6.44 -12.36
CA ALA A 362 8.73 7.60 -12.77
C ALA A 362 8.29 7.99 -14.18
N GLY A 363 7.95 9.27 -14.38
CA GLY A 363 7.79 9.83 -15.72
C GLY A 363 9.14 9.89 -16.44
N PRO A 364 9.18 10.23 -17.75
CA PRO A 364 10.41 10.29 -18.53
C PRO A 364 11.41 11.41 -18.13
N GLY A 365 11.20 12.08 -17.00
CA GLY A 365 12.09 13.10 -16.46
C GLY A 365 12.06 13.03 -14.94
N ASP A 366 13.20 13.29 -14.31
CA ASP A 366 13.43 13.28 -12.87
C ASP A 366 13.58 11.90 -12.20
N ALA A 367 14.63 11.19 -12.64
CA ALA A 367 15.38 10.28 -11.77
C ALA A 367 16.88 10.53 -11.92
N ALA A 368 17.35 11.71 -11.52
CA ALA A 368 18.77 11.95 -11.27
C ALA A 368 19.12 11.45 -9.86
N SER A 369 19.38 10.15 -9.72
CA SER A 369 20.45 9.59 -8.89
C SER A 369 20.35 8.06 -8.78
N GLY A 370 21.29 7.38 -9.45
CA GLY A 370 21.82 6.09 -9.00
C GLY A 370 20.87 4.90 -8.99
N GLY A 371 20.33 4.51 -10.14
CA GLY A 371 19.74 3.19 -10.36
C GLY A 371 20.04 2.74 -11.77
N GLN A 372 20.70 1.59 -11.93
CA GLN A 372 20.94 0.96 -13.23
C GLN A 372 19.63 0.91 -14.03
N GLU A 373 19.71 1.37 -15.28
CA GLU A 373 18.60 1.40 -16.25
C GLU A 373 17.75 0.14 -16.15
N ALA A 374 16.45 0.32 -15.92
CA ALA A 374 15.48 -0.76 -16.00
C ALA A 374 15.36 -1.22 -17.47
N VAL A 375 16.17 -2.20 -17.83
CA VAL A 375 16.04 -2.95 -19.08
C VAL A 375 14.63 -3.57 -19.12
N PRO A 376 13.88 -3.48 -20.24
CA PRO A 376 12.60 -4.16 -20.40
C PRO A 376 12.72 -5.65 -20.04
N ASP A 377 11.75 -6.22 -19.32
CA ASP A 377 11.77 -7.64 -18.95
C ASP A 377 11.75 -8.51 -20.21
N GLU A 378 12.94 -8.97 -20.60
CA GLU A 378 13.20 -9.73 -21.83
C GLU A 378 12.26 -10.94 -21.96
N ALA A 379 11.92 -11.58 -20.84
CA ALA A 379 10.99 -12.71 -20.80
C ALA A 379 9.54 -12.32 -21.16
N GLU A 380 9.09 -11.14 -20.74
CA GLU A 380 7.75 -10.64 -21.08
C GLU A 380 7.67 -10.24 -22.56
N SER A 381 8.72 -9.60 -23.08
CA SER A 381 8.83 -9.24 -24.50
C SER A 381 8.72 -10.48 -25.38
N HIS A 382 9.52 -11.51 -25.10
CA HIS A 382 9.48 -12.78 -25.80
C HIS A 382 8.12 -13.48 -25.72
N ALA A 383 7.48 -13.47 -24.54
CA ALA A 383 6.17 -14.10 -24.37
C ALA A 383 5.10 -13.40 -25.22
N ARG A 384 5.15 -12.07 -25.35
CA ARG A 384 4.22 -11.29 -26.18
C ARG A 384 4.43 -11.56 -27.67
N VAL A 385 5.68 -11.68 -28.13
CA VAL A 385 5.99 -12.09 -29.51
C VAL A 385 5.41 -13.48 -29.80
N LEU A 386 5.62 -14.45 -28.91
CA LEU A 386 5.09 -15.81 -29.11
C LEU A 386 3.55 -15.85 -29.06
N HIS A 387 2.94 -15.04 -28.21
CA HIS A 387 1.49 -14.99 -28.06
C HIS A 387 0.81 -14.35 -29.28
N ARG A 388 1.33 -13.23 -29.80
CA ARG A 388 0.75 -12.51 -30.95
C ARG A 388 0.74 -13.32 -32.25
N THR A 389 1.62 -14.31 -32.36
CA THR A 389 1.68 -15.22 -33.52
C THR A 389 0.45 -16.12 -33.65
N GLY A 390 -0.44 -16.16 -32.63
CA GLY A 390 -1.57 -17.08 -32.57
C GLY A 390 -1.19 -18.52 -32.25
N HIS A 391 0.11 -18.81 -32.07
CA HIS A 391 0.63 -20.14 -31.76
C HIS A 391 1.10 -20.28 -30.30
N GLY A 392 0.74 -19.34 -29.42
CA GLY A 392 1.27 -19.25 -28.05
C GLY A 392 1.21 -20.55 -27.25
N ARG A 393 0.11 -21.32 -27.31
CA ARG A 393 0.02 -22.61 -26.59
C ARG A 393 0.97 -23.65 -27.14
N TRP A 394 1.04 -23.73 -28.47
CA TRP A 394 1.93 -24.67 -29.13
C TRP A 394 3.39 -24.35 -28.82
N PHE A 395 3.76 -23.06 -28.81
CA PHE A 395 5.08 -22.63 -28.35
C PHE A 395 5.32 -22.96 -26.86
N ALA A 396 4.33 -22.80 -25.98
CA ALA A 396 4.46 -23.17 -24.58
C ALA A 396 4.73 -24.68 -24.35
N ASP A 397 4.25 -25.53 -25.26
CA ASP A 397 4.50 -26.97 -25.24
C ASP A 397 5.86 -27.34 -25.83
N GLN A 398 6.35 -26.59 -26.83
CA GLN A 398 7.67 -26.83 -27.44
C GLN A 398 8.82 -26.21 -26.65
N LEU A 399 8.62 -25.05 -26.04
CA LEU A 399 9.64 -24.36 -25.26
C LEU A 399 9.94 -25.05 -23.93
N ARG A 400 9.00 -25.83 -23.38
CA ARG A 400 9.20 -26.58 -22.14
C ARG A 400 10.33 -27.62 -22.23
N PRO A 401 10.30 -28.58 -23.19
CA PRO A 401 11.43 -29.50 -23.38
C PRO A 401 12.69 -28.77 -23.87
N TYR A 402 12.55 -27.72 -24.68
CA TYR A 402 13.69 -26.93 -25.16
C TYR A 402 14.45 -26.23 -24.03
N ALA A 403 13.75 -25.53 -23.12
CA ALA A 403 14.37 -24.87 -21.97
C ALA A 403 15.02 -25.88 -21.02
N ALA A 404 14.39 -27.04 -20.80
CA ALA A 404 14.97 -28.12 -19.99
C ALA A 404 16.27 -28.69 -20.61
N GLY A 405 16.30 -28.90 -21.93
CA GLY A 405 17.50 -29.31 -22.66
C GLY A 405 18.62 -28.26 -22.59
N ARG A 406 18.27 -26.98 -22.78
CA ARG A 406 19.21 -25.84 -22.64
C ARG A 406 19.79 -25.75 -21.22
N MET A 407 19.00 -26.01 -20.17
CA MET A 407 19.47 -26.09 -18.79
C MET A 407 20.38 -27.31 -18.53
N ALA A 408 20.18 -28.40 -19.27
CA ALA A 408 21.02 -29.60 -19.24
C ALA A 408 22.29 -29.49 -20.10
N GLY A 409 22.52 -28.34 -20.76
CA GLY A 409 23.72 -28.06 -21.56
C GLY A 409 23.60 -28.36 -23.05
N GLU A 410 22.39 -28.62 -23.57
CA GLU A 410 22.19 -28.79 -25.00
C GLU A 410 22.43 -27.48 -25.78
N PRO A 411 23.02 -27.55 -26.98
CA PRO A 411 23.25 -26.37 -27.81
C PRO A 411 21.93 -25.74 -28.25
N PRO A 412 21.90 -24.41 -28.49
CA PRO A 412 20.71 -23.74 -28.99
C PRO A 412 20.36 -24.25 -30.39
N SER A 413 19.06 -24.33 -30.71
CA SER A 413 18.57 -24.86 -31.97
C SER A 413 17.28 -24.18 -32.41
N THR A 414 17.18 -23.91 -33.71
CA THR A 414 15.99 -23.34 -34.36
C THR A 414 15.11 -24.42 -35.01
N ALA A 415 15.38 -25.71 -34.76
CA ALA A 415 14.66 -26.82 -35.39
C ALA A 415 13.14 -26.78 -35.17
N VAL A 416 12.67 -26.12 -34.10
CA VAL A 416 11.24 -25.89 -33.83
C VAL A 416 10.57 -25.04 -34.92
N LEU A 417 11.28 -24.10 -35.54
CA LEU A 417 10.79 -23.21 -36.61
C LEU A 417 10.57 -23.94 -37.94
N GLY A 418 11.24 -25.08 -38.15
CA GLY A 418 11.10 -25.89 -39.36
C GLY A 418 9.83 -26.74 -39.41
N ARG A 419 8.94 -26.67 -38.40
CA ARG A 419 7.73 -27.48 -38.32
C ARG A 419 6.63 -26.93 -39.23
N SER A 420 5.87 -27.83 -39.86
CA SER A 420 4.80 -27.49 -40.80
C SER A 420 3.75 -26.51 -40.24
N ARG A 421 3.55 -26.51 -38.92
CA ARG A 421 2.63 -25.62 -38.22
C ARG A 421 3.04 -24.13 -38.21
N LEU A 422 4.32 -23.83 -38.50
CA LEU A 422 4.87 -22.47 -38.54
C LEU A 422 5.20 -22.01 -39.97
N ARG A 423 4.63 -22.68 -40.98
CA ARG A 423 4.90 -22.39 -42.39
C ARG A 423 4.42 -20.98 -42.80
N ASP A 424 3.34 -20.51 -42.17
CA ASP A 424 2.69 -19.23 -42.46
C ASP A 424 3.06 -18.11 -41.48
N LEU A 425 4.16 -18.30 -40.72
CA LEU A 425 4.63 -17.30 -39.77
C LEU A 425 5.25 -16.10 -40.52
N PRO A 426 4.90 -14.85 -40.19
CA PRO A 426 5.53 -13.67 -40.80
C PRO A 426 7.04 -13.67 -40.59
N ASP A 427 7.81 -13.24 -41.60
CA ASP A 427 9.28 -13.27 -41.55
C ASP A 427 9.84 -12.50 -40.34
N GLY A 428 9.25 -11.36 -39.98
CA GLY A 428 9.66 -10.59 -38.79
C GLY A 428 9.42 -11.33 -37.46
N ASP A 429 8.30 -12.05 -37.32
CA ASP A 429 8.05 -12.88 -36.13
C ASP A 429 8.98 -14.09 -36.10
N ARG A 430 9.32 -14.64 -37.27
CA ARG A 430 10.27 -15.75 -37.39
C ARG A 430 11.66 -15.33 -36.92
N ASP A 431 12.15 -14.18 -37.36
CA ASP A 431 13.47 -13.65 -36.98
C ASP A 431 13.57 -13.35 -35.48
N ASP A 432 12.51 -12.78 -34.89
CA ASP A 432 12.48 -12.49 -33.46
C ASP A 432 12.47 -13.77 -32.60
N ILE A 433 11.75 -14.80 -33.04
CA ILE A 433 11.71 -16.10 -32.34
C ILE A 433 13.03 -16.86 -32.55
N GLU A 434 13.64 -16.78 -33.73
CA GLU A 434 14.96 -17.35 -33.99
C GLU A 434 16.01 -16.74 -33.05
N ARG A 435 16.05 -15.42 -32.95
CA ARG A 435 16.95 -14.70 -32.04
C ARG A 435 16.72 -15.11 -30.58
N MET A 436 15.47 -15.18 -30.15
CA MET A 436 15.12 -15.66 -28.81
C MET A 436 15.64 -17.09 -28.56
N LEU A 437 15.45 -18.01 -29.49
CA LEU A 437 15.86 -19.41 -29.31
C LEU A 437 17.39 -19.55 -29.23
N LEU A 438 18.12 -18.74 -30.00
CA LEU A 438 19.58 -18.79 -30.05
C LEU A 438 20.24 -18.08 -28.86
N ASP A 439 19.74 -16.90 -28.52
CA ASP A 439 20.46 -15.94 -27.67
C ASP A 439 19.94 -15.90 -26.23
N ALA A 440 18.68 -16.27 -25.98
CA ALA A 440 18.10 -16.16 -24.64
C ALA A 440 18.71 -17.17 -23.66
N LEU A 441 18.96 -16.70 -22.44
CA LEU A 441 19.41 -17.55 -21.35
C LEU A 441 18.31 -18.55 -20.95
N PRO A 442 18.66 -19.77 -20.48
CA PRO A 442 17.66 -20.78 -20.12
C PRO A 442 16.64 -20.32 -19.06
N GLN A 443 17.07 -19.46 -18.12
CA GLN A 443 16.21 -18.89 -17.08
C GLN A 443 15.20 -17.87 -17.66
N VAL A 444 15.58 -17.15 -18.71
CA VAL A 444 14.69 -16.23 -19.45
C VAL A 444 13.64 -17.05 -20.18
N LEU A 445 14.02 -18.15 -20.83
CA LEU A 445 13.08 -19.05 -21.52
C LEU A 445 12.04 -19.69 -20.57
N ASP A 446 12.44 -20.08 -19.36
CA ASP A 446 11.52 -20.63 -18.35
C ASP A 446 10.53 -19.57 -17.84
N ARG A 447 11.01 -18.33 -17.69
CA ARG A 447 10.16 -17.20 -17.30
C ARG A 447 9.23 -16.78 -18.45
N THR A 448 9.69 -16.80 -19.69
CA THR A 448 8.88 -16.63 -20.91
C THR A 448 7.75 -17.65 -20.97
N LEU A 449 8.01 -18.91 -20.62
CA LEU A 449 7.00 -19.96 -20.53
C LEU A 449 5.91 -19.65 -19.50
N ALA A 450 6.29 -19.16 -18.32
CA ALA A 450 5.34 -18.79 -17.27
C ALA A 450 4.41 -17.65 -17.72
N VAL A 451 4.99 -16.60 -18.32
CA VAL A 451 4.23 -15.45 -18.85
C VAL A 451 3.34 -15.87 -20.02
N LEU A 452 3.85 -16.68 -20.95
CA LEU A 452 3.09 -17.13 -22.12
C LEU A 452 1.89 -18.00 -21.72
N ARG A 453 2.02 -18.86 -20.69
CA ARG A 453 0.89 -19.63 -20.16
C ARG A 453 -0.17 -18.72 -19.56
N PHE A 454 0.25 -17.73 -18.78
CA PHE A 454 -0.66 -16.73 -18.22
C PHE A 454 -1.45 -16.00 -19.32
N LEU A 455 -0.78 -15.53 -20.38
CA LEU A 455 -1.43 -14.90 -21.53
C LEU A 455 -2.43 -15.83 -22.23
N ASN A 456 -2.08 -17.10 -22.42
CA ASN A 456 -2.98 -18.08 -23.05
C ASN A 456 -4.22 -18.40 -22.19
N THR A 457 -4.11 -18.39 -20.86
CA THR A 457 -5.23 -18.61 -19.93
C THR A 457 -6.20 -17.42 -19.95
N LEU A 458 -5.68 -16.19 -20.03
CA LEU A 458 -6.54 -14.99 -20.16
C LEU A 458 -7.40 -15.02 -21.42
N ASP A 459 -6.93 -15.63 -22.52
CA ASP A 459 -7.73 -15.79 -23.74
C ASP A 459 -8.77 -16.92 -23.66
N GLU A 460 -8.59 -17.91 -22.78
CA GLU A 460 -9.60 -18.94 -22.50
C GLU A 460 -10.79 -18.37 -21.72
N GLU A 461 -10.49 -17.56 -20.71
CA GLU A 461 -11.49 -16.90 -19.88
C GLU A 461 -12.33 -15.91 -20.70
N LYS A 462 -11.77 -15.35 -21.78
CA LYS A 462 -12.51 -14.50 -22.74
C LYS A 462 -13.40 -15.27 -23.73
N ARG A 463 -13.15 -16.58 -23.94
CA ARG A 463 -13.88 -17.41 -24.93
C ARG A 463 -15.00 -18.26 -24.31
N GLN A 464 -15.12 -18.30 -22.99
CA GLN A 464 -16.26 -18.91 -22.32
C GLN A 464 -17.37 -17.86 -22.16
N PRO A 465 -18.58 -18.08 -22.71
CA PRO A 465 -19.67 -17.11 -22.71
C PRO A 465 -20.24 -16.83 -21.31
#